data_AF-A0AAN7WDB9-F1
#
_entry.id   AF-A0AAN7WDB9-F1
#
_cell.length_a   1.000
_cell.length_b   1.000
_cell.length_c   1.000
_cell.angle_alpha   90.00
_cell.angle_beta   90.00
_cell.angle_gamma   90.00
#
_symmetry.space_group_name_H-M   'P 1'
#
loop_
_entity.id
_entity.type
_entity.pdbx_description
1 polymer ?
#
loop_
_entity_poly.entity_id
_entity_poly.type
_entity_poly.pdbx_seq_one_letter_code
_entity_poly.pdbx_strand_id
1 'polypeptide(L)' 'MAKKAKSRTIAVRLISMAMTGYYKTFSRPRTHRPLSMLKYDPVGKREYRIAVYKWMDTEMLDTVKRQVLFLEQKRGGGK' A
#
# COMPACT_ATOMS: atom_id res chain seq x y z
N MET A 1 -18.85 -35.24 -6.02
CA MET A 1 -18.16 -34.07 -5.43
C MET A 1 -18.63 -32.80 -6.12
N ALA A 2 -19.48 -31.99 -5.49
CA ALA A 2 -19.89 -30.70 -6.06
C ALA A 2 -18.71 -29.71 -6.01
N LYS A 3 -18.44 -29.01 -7.12
CA LYS A 3 -17.37 -27.99 -7.15
C LYS A 3 -17.74 -26.85 -6.19
N LYS A 4 -16.85 -26.58 -5.22
CA LYS A 4 -17.02 -25.48 -4.26
C LYS A 4 -17.11 -24.15 -4.99
N ALA A 5 -18.14 -23.37 -4.69
CA ALA A 5 -18.35 -22.06 -5.31
C ALA A 5 -17.21 -21.09 -4.97
N LYS A 6 -16.77 -20.30 -5.96
CA LYS A 6 -15.74 -19.27 -5.77
C LYS A 6 -16.34 -18.08 -5.02
N SER A 7 -15.62 -17.56 -4.02
CA SER A 7 -16.03 -16.35 -3.28
C SER A 7 -16.16 -15.14 -4.19
N ARG A 8 -17.21 -14.33 -3.97
CA ARG A 8 -17.51 -13.08 -4.71
C ARG A 8 -16.47 -11.98 -4.48
N THR A 9 -15.83 -12.00 -3.31
CA THR A 9 -14.86 -10.99 -2.87
C THR A 9 -13.47 -11.61 -2.80
N ILE A 10 -12.46 -10.83 -3.19
CA ILE A 10 -11.05 -11.21 -3.10
C ILE A 10 -10.30 -10.25 -2.18
N ALA A 11 -9.36 -10.80 -1.41
CA ALA A 11 -8.39 -10.01 -0.68
C ALA A 11 -7.23 -9.65 -1.62
N VAL A 12 -6.90 -8.37 -1.68
CA VAL A 12 -5.87 -7.80 -2.55
C VAL A 12 -4.84 -7.06 -1.73
N ARG A 13 -3.60 -7.04 -2.23
CA ARG A 13 -2.53 -6.22 -1.66
C ARG A 13 -2.38 -4.97 -2.52
N LEU A 14 -2.49 -3.82 -1.88
CA LEU A 14 -2.16 -2.53 -2.45
C LEU A 14 -0.73 -2.19 -2.05
N ILE A 15 0.17 -2.09 -3.04
CA ILE A 15 1.60 -1.79 -2.84
C ILE A 15 1.84 -0.30 -3.04
N SER A 16 2.66 0.28 -2.17
CA SER A 16 3.14 1.66 -2.28
C SER A 16 4.00 1.85 -3.53
N MET A 17 3.69 2.86 -4.35
CA MET A 17 4.53 3.21 -5.51
C MET A 17 5.87 3.85 -5.12
N ALA A 18 6.08 4.19 -3.85
CA ALA A 18 7.37 4.72 -3.37
C ALA A 18 8.47 3.63 -3.25
N MET A 19 8.24 2.43 -3.78
CA MET A 19 9.18 1.29 -3.77
C MET A 19 9.71 0.88 -2.38
N THR A 20 8.98 1.21 -1.32
CA THR A 20 9.35 0.91 0.08
C THR A 20 9.05 -0.54 0.50
N GLY A 21 8.36 -1.31 -0.35
CA GLY A 21 7.83 -2.63 -0.02
C GLY A 21 6.62 -2.62 0.92
N TYR A 22 6.17 -1.45 1.39
CA TYR A 22 4.99 -1.36 2.24
C TYR A 22 3.70 -1.63 1.45
N TYR A 23 2.80 -2.41 2.06
CA TYR A 23 1.51 -2.73 1.48
C TYR A 23 0.38 -2.71 2.51
N LYS A 24 -0.84 -2.54 2.01
CA LYS A 24 -2.07 -2.66 2.79
C LYS A 24 -3.00 -3.70 2.18
N THR A 25 -3.70 -4.44 3.02
CA THR A 25 -4.68 -5.43 2.61
C THR A 25 -6.05 -4.79 2.48
N PHE A 26 -6.73 -5.05 1.37
CA PHE A 26 -8.10 -4.61 1.12
C PHE A 26 -8.91 -5.75 0.52
N SER A 27 -10.24 -5.63 0.58
CA SER A 27 -11.16 -6.54 -0.07
C SER A 27 -11.85 -5.81 -1.22
N ARG A 28 -12.01 -6.50 -2.36
CA ARG A 28 -12.81 -6.00 -3.49
C ARG A 28 -13.64 -7.08 -4.16
N PRO A 29 -14.77 -6.74 -4.79
CA PRO A 29 -15.47 -7.65 -5.68
C PRO A 29 -14.60 -8.06 -6.87
N ARG A 30 -14.72 -9.32 -7.32
CA ARG A 30 -13.93 -9.86 -8.46
C ARG A 30 -14.19 -9.14 -9.78
N THR A 31 -15.42 -8.68 -9.98
CA THR A 31 -15.87 -8.00 -11.21
C THR A 31 -15.43 -6.54 -11.28
N HIS A 32 -14.99 -5.96 -10.16
CA HIS A 32 -14.57 -4.56 -10.11
C HIS A 32 -13.17 -4.37 -10.72
N ARG A 33 -12.89 -3.15 -11.18
CA ARG A 33 -11.55 -2.73 -11.63
C ARG A 33 -10.54 -2.80 -10.47
N PRO A 34 -9.23 -2.93 -10.77
CA PRO A 34 -8.19 -2.90 -9.75
C PRO A 34 -8.25 -1.62 -8.91
N LEU A 35 -7.90 -1.72 -7.63
CA LEU A 35 -7.91 -0.58 -6.73
C LEU A 35 -6.64 0.29 -6.89
N SER A 36 -6.82 1.60 -6.79
CA SER A 36 -5.75 2.60 -6.67
C SER A 36 -6.15 3.64 -5.64
N MET A 37 -5.27 3.98 -4.68
CA MET A 37 -5.60 4.95 -3.62
C MET A 37 -4.40 5.79 -3.21
N LEU A 38 -4.62 7.05 -2.88
CA LEU A 38 -3.62 7.91 -2.23
C LEU A 38 -3.67 7.68 -0.71
N LYS A 39 -2.59 7.14 -0.13
CA LYS A 39 -2.48 6.86 1.30
C LYS A 39 -1.08 7.15 1.81
N TYR A 40 -0.97 7.28 3.13
CA TYR A 40 0.32 7.42 3.79
C TYR A 40 1.12 6.11 3.82
N ASP A 41 2.41 6.19 3.50
CA ASP A 41 3.40 5.13 3.62
C ASP A 41 4.38 5.44 4.78
N PRO A 42 4.38 4.63 5.87
CA PRO A 42 5.21 4.88 7.03
C PRO A 42 6.71 4.61 6.84
N VAL A 43 7.09 3.82 5.83
CA VAL A 43 8.48 3.41 5.63
C VAL A 43 9.28 4.53 4.97
N GLY A 44 8.70 5.19 3.96
CA GLY A 44 9.36 6.27 3.23
C GLY A 44 9.76 7.46 4.10
N LYS A 45 9.09 7.70 5.24
CA LYS A 45 9.50 8.76 6.18
C LYS A 45 10.81 8.43 6.91
N ARG A 46 11.12 7.15 7.17
CA ARG A 46 12.23 6.76 8.05
C ARG A 46 13.59 6.96 7.39
N GLU A 47 13.69 6.83 6.08
CA GLU A 47 14.96 6.92 5.35
C GLU A 47 15.49 8.37 5.26
N TYR A 48 14.60 9.34 4.98
CA TYR A 48 14.92 10.77 5.15
C TYR A 48 15.11 11.17 6.62
N ARG A 49 14.66 10.32 7.57
CA ARG A 49 14.77 10.61 9.00
C ARG A 49 16.18 10.44 9.54
N ILE A 50 16.98 9.54 8.96
CA ILE A 50 18.27 9.16 9.56
C ILE A 50 19.40 10.12 9.18
N ALA A 51 19.29 10.82 8.05
CA ALA A 51 20.33 11.76 7.59
C ALA A 51 20.10 13.23 8.00
N VAL A 52 18.85 13.64 8.27
CA VAL A 52 18.48 15.06 8.51
C VAL A 52 18.10 15.33 9.97
N TYR A 53 17.69 14.32 10.75
CA TYR A 53 17.12 14.50 12.09
C TYR A 53 18.14 14.31 13.20
N LYS A 54 19.27 15.02 13.07
CA LYS A 54 20.11 15.37 14.23
C LYS A 54 19.95 16.85 14.63
N TRP A 55 19.31 17.69 13.79
CA TRP A 55 19.32 19.15 13.97
C TRP A 55 18.03 19.90 13.57
N MET A 56 16.90 19.22 13.33
CA MET A 56 15.65 19.91 12.97
C MET A 56 14.47 19.38 13.76
N ASP A 57 13.69 20.32 14.31
CA ASP A 57 12.51 20.09 15.14
C ASP A 57 11.50 19.17 14.44
N THR A 58 11.22 18.06 15.11
CA THR A 58 10.38 16.94 14.66
C THR A 58 8.90 17.28 14.44
N GLU A 59 8.45 18.49 14.79
CA GLU A 59 7.02 18.83 14.87
C GLU A 59 6.41 19.33 13.54
N MET A 60 7.21 19.79 12.59
CA MET A 60 6.74 20.24 11.26
C MET A 60 6.64 19.10 10.22
N LEU A 61 7.24 17.94 10.50
CA LEU A 61 7.37 16.83 9.53
C LEU A 61 6.26 15.78 9.65
N ASP A 62 5.35 15.93 10.63
CA ASP A 62 4.23 15.01 10.85
C ASP A 62 2.87 15.54 10.37
N THR A 63 2.74 16.86 10.17
CA THR A 63 1.51 17.54 9.74
C THR A 63 1.24 17.44 8.23
N VAL A 64 2.27 17.28 7.39
CA VAL A 64 2.10 16.98 5.96
C VAL A 64 2.39 15.50 5.73
N LYS A 65 1.42 14.64 6.10
CA LYS A 65 1.43 13.21 5.71
C LYS A 65 1.40 13.12 4.19
N ARG A 66 2.57 13.13 3.54
CA ARG A 66 2.71 12.94 2.09
C ARG A 66 1.97 11.66 1.71
N GLN A 67 0.92 11.82 0.92
CA GLN A 67 0.17 10.70 0.39
C GLN A 67 0.92 10.14 -0.81
N VAL A 68 1.09 8.83 -0.83
CA VAL A 68 1.69 8.07 -1.91
C VAL A 68 0.57 7.30 -2.60
N LEU A 69 0.68 7.14 -3.92
CA LEU A 69 -0.23 6.27 -4.66
C LEU A 69 0.07 4.81 -4.33
N PHE A 70 -0.99 4.07 -4.00
CA PHE A 70 -0.95 2.62 -3.83
C PHE A 70 -1.68 1.96 -5.00
N LEU A 71 -1.09 0.92 -5.56
CA LEU A 71 -1.65 0.16 -6.69
C LEU A 71 -1.85 -1.31 -6.33
N GLU A 72 -2.90 -1.91 -6.89
CA GLU A 72 -3.22 -3.31 -6.65
C GLU A 72 -2.22 -4.23 -7.34
N GLN A 73 -1.56 -5.06 -6.53
CA GLN A 73 -0.77 -6.16 -7.03
C GLN A 73 -1.70 -7.33 -7.38
N LYS A 74 -1.85 -7.58 -8.68
CA LYS A 74 -2.35 -8.87 -9.15
C LYS A 74 -1.34 -9.92 -8.69
N ARG A 75 -1.74 -10.86 -7.82
CA ARG A 75 -0.89 -12.02 -7.51
C ARG A 75 -0.60 -12.71 -8.84
N GLY A 76 0.60 -12.52 -9.37
CA GLY A 76 1.03 -13.16 -10.61
C GLY A 76 0.80 -14.65 -10.44
N GLY A 77 0.02 -15.25 -11.35
CA GLY A 77 0.07 -16.69 -11.50
C GLY A 77 1.49 -17.01 -11.92
N GLY A 78 2.30 -17.46 -10.96
CA GLY A 78 3.59 -18.07 -11.28
C GLY A 78 3.33 -19.18 -12.29
N LYS A 79 4.06 -19.12 -13.40
CA LYS A 79 4.27 -20.30 -14.22
C LYS A 79 5.12 -21.28 -13.42
#